data_AF-A0A415ZLN2-F1
#
_entry.id   AF-A0A415ZLN2-F1
#
_cell.length_a   1.000
_cell.length_b   1.000
_cell.length_c   1.000
_cell.angle_alpha   90.00
_cell.angle_beta   90.00
_cell.angle_gamma   90.00
#
_symmetry.space_group_name_H-M   'P 1'
#
loop_
_entity.id
_entity.type
_entity.pdbx_description
1 polymer ?
#
loop_
_entity_poly.entity_id
_entity_poly.type
_entity_poly.pdbx_seq_one_letter_code
_entity_poly.pdbx_strand_id
1 'polypeptide(L)'
;MRKKEKTRVIWKHPRGRFEIQETEHYSLYDHCTYYTRECVFTPQDDARGLCSEVPTGIFVPAAPAPQKGVQGPVYVEDVDQWCEWYKAGRNVADIAEMARRSKATVAARLRTRGLLPDPVPRVTDEEVREMARLFASGLSVREVAKATKRNMRTVREHLRETRAIR
;
A
#
# COMPACT_ATOMS: atom_id res chain seq x y z
N MET A 1 -32.67 -61.16 4.93
CA MET A 1 -31.57 -60.84 5.87
C MET A 1 -30.40 -60.30 5.06
N ARG A 2 -30.07 -59.00 5.15
CA ARG A 2 -28.90 -58.40 4.48
C ARG A 2 -27.62 -58.97 5.11
N LYS A 3 -26.78 -59.67 4.33
CA LYS A 3 -25.43 -60.04 4.79
C LYS A 3 -24.69 -58.73 5.09
N LYS A 4 -24.22 -58.56 6.32
CA LYS A 4 -23.38 -57.42 6.71
C LYS A 4 -22.18 -57.36 5.78
N GLU A 5 -21.92 -56.20 5.19
CA GLU A 5 -20.68 -55.92 4.45
C GLU A 5 -19.49 -56.30 5.33
N LYS A 6 -18.55 -57.06 4.76
CA LYS A 6 -17.35 -57.49 5.48
C LYS A 6 -16.26 -56.46 5.19
N THR A 7 -16.11 -55.51 6.11
CA THR A 7 -15.01 -54.54 6.10
C THR A 7 -13.89 -55.03 6.99
N ARG A 8 -12.65 -54.98 6.50
CA ARG A 8 -11.44 -55.31 7.27
C ARG A 8 -10.37 -54.26 7.06
N VAL A 9 -9.57 -53.99 8.09
CA VAL A 9 -8.38 -53.15 7.97
C VAL A 9 -7.25 -53.97 7.37
N ILE A 10 -6.72 -53.55 6.22
CA ILE A 10 -5.62 -54.24 5.54
C ILE A 10 -4.26 -53.59 5.79
N TRP A 11 -4.25 -52.32 6.22
CA TRP A 11 -3.03 -51.61 6.56
C TRP A 11 -3.30 -50.44 7.51
N LYS A 12 -2.35 -50.14 8.39
CA LYS A 12 -2.40 -49.00 9.31
C LYS A 12 -1.16 -48.13 9.17
N HIS A 13 -1.35 -46.81 9.18
CA HIS A 13 -0.22 -45.87 9.15
C HIS A 13 0.63 -45.99 10.43
N PRO A 14 1.97 -46.00 10.36
CA PRO A 14 2.85 -46.19 11.53
C PRO A 14 2.65 -45.16 12.65
N ARG A 15 2.15 -43.97 12.30
CA ARG A 15 1.82 -42.88 13.24
C ARG A 15 0.31 -42.71 13.48
N GLY A 16 -0.50 -43.71 13.11
CA GLY A 16 -1.95 -43.72 13.34
C GLY A 16 -2.75 -42.62 12.62
N ARG A 17 -2.26 -42.08 11.50
CA ARG A 17 -2.92 -40.98 10.78
C ARG A 17 -4.19 -41.40 10.05
N PHE A 18 -4.12 -42.57 9.44
CA PHE A 18 -5.20 -43.17 8.68
C PHE A 18 -4.95 -44.67 8.55
N GLU A 19 -5.99 -45.40 8.20
CA GLU A 19 -5.93 -46.82 7.88
C GLU A 19 -6.57 -47.08 6.51
N ILE A 20 -6.16 -48.17 5.87
CA ILE A 20 -6.77 -48.64 4.63
C ILE A 20 -7.73 -49.76 4.98
N GLN A 21 -9.01 -49.52 4.73
CA GLN A 21 -10.08 -50.50 4.90
C GLN A 21 -10.44 -51.11 3.55
N GLU A 22 -10.54 -52.43 3.50
CA GLU A 22 -11.04 -53.18 2.36
C GLU A 22 -12.44 -53.69 2.67
N THR A 23 -13.40 -53.34 1.83
CA THR A 23 -14.79 -53.79 1.94
C THR A 23 -15.12 -54.72 0.78
N GLU A 24 -15.59 -55.91 1.10
CA GLU A 24 -16.07 -56.89 0.14
C GLU A 24 -17.52 -56.59 -0.26
N HIS A 25 -17.75 -56.48 -1.56
CA HIS A 25 -19.05 -56.23 -2.17
C HIS A 25 -19.41 -57.36 -3.12
N TYR A 26 -20.70 -57.58 -3.33
CA TYR A 26 -21.20 -58.51 -4.32
C TYR A 26 -22.06 -57.76 -5.34
N SER A 27 -21.65 -57.76 -6.61
CA SER A 27 -22.43 -57.19 -7.72
C SER A 27 -23.52 -58.18 -8.11
N LEU A 28 -24.79 -57.78 -7.92
CA LEU A 28 -25.93 -58.56 -8.44
C LEU A 28 -26.01 -58.51 -9.96
N TYR A 29 -25.40 -57.51 -10.59
CA TYR A 29 -25.42 -57.29 -12.04
C TYR A 29 -24.37 -58.17 -12.75
N ASP A 30 -23.14 -58.15 -12.26
CA ASP A 30 -22.02 -58.91 -12.85
C ASP A 30 -21.84 -60.30 -12.21
N HIS A 31 -22.69 -60.63 -11.24
CA HIS A 31 -22.65 -61.87 -10.45
C HIS A 31 -21.24 -62.21 -9.90
N CYS A 32 -20.48 -61.19 -9.52
CA CYS A 32 -19.11 -61.33 -9.04
C CYS A 32 -18.88 -60.56 -7.74
N THR A 33 -17.91 -61.02 -6.96
CA THR A 33 -17.42 -60.32 -5.76
C THR A 33 -16.32 -59.35 -6.15
N TYR A 34 -16.39 -58.12 -5.67
CA TYR A 34 -15.36 -57.11 -5.84
C TYR A 34 -15.00 -56.45 -4.51
N TYR A 35 -13.86 -55.76 -4.47
CA TYR A 35 -13.35 -55.14 -3.25
C TYR A 35 -13.15 -53.64 -3.49
N THR A 36 -13.63 -52.81 -2.56
CA THR A 36 -13.24 -51.40 -2.50
C THR A 36 -12.21 -51.21 -1.41
N ARG A 37 -11.26 -50.31 -1.65
CA ARG A 37 -10.26 -49.91 -0.66
C ARG A 37 -10.37 -48.42 -0.42
N GLU A 38 -10.60 -48.05 0.82
CA GLU A 38 -10.77 -46.66 1.22
C GLU A 38 -9.76 -46.30 2.31
N CYS A 39 -9.19 -45.10 2.19
CA CYS A 39 -8.35 -44.52 3.23
C CYS A 39 -9.26 -43.80 4.24
N VAL A 40 -9.31 -44.31 5.47
CA VAL A 40 -10.10 -43.75 6.57
C VAL A 40 -9.18 -43.04 7.54
N PHE A 41 -9.38 -41.75 7.77
CA PHE A 41 -8.62 -41.00 8.76
C PHE A 41 -8.94 -41.49 10.16
N THR A 42 -7.92 -41.58 11.01
CA THR A 42 -8.01 -42.01 12.41
C THR A 42 -7.50 -40.91 13.35
N PRO A 43 -8.22 -39.79 13.49
CA PRO A 43 -7.73 -38.61 14.22
C PRO A 43 -7.38 -38.88 15.69
N GLN A 44 -8.05 -39.83 16.33
CA GLN A 44 -7.82 -40.22 17.71
C GLN A 44 -6.53 -41.02 17.91
N ASP A 45 -6.05 -41.69 16.86
CA ASP A 45 -4.82 -42.49 16.88
C ASP A 45 -3.62 -41.72 16.29
N ASP A 46 -3.82 -40.52 15.74
CA ASP A 46 -2.75 -39.71 15.15
C ASP A 46 -1.83 -39.15 16.24
N ALA A 47 -0.55 -39.54 16.19
CA ALA A 47 0.46 -39.08 17.13
C ALA A 47 0.67 -37.54 17.16
N ARG A 48 0.14 -36.80 16.18
CA ARG A 48 0.15 -35.32 16.17
C ARG A 48 -0.93 -34.69 17.07
N GLY A 49 -1.87 -35.47 17.58
CA GLY A 49 -3.07 -34.97 18.26
C GLY A 49 -4.13 -34.48 17.28
N LEU A 50 -5.30 -34.13 17.80
CA LEU A 50 -6.40 -33.61 16.99
C LEU A 50 -6.04 -32.23 16.42
N CYS A 51 -6.48 -31.91 15.20
CA CYS A 51 -6.30 -30.56 14.63
C CYS A 51 -6.89 -29.44 15.51
N SER A 52 -7.82 -29.76 16.42
CA SER A 52 -8.38 -28.84 17.41
C SER A 52 -7.45 -28.55 18.60
N GLU A 53 -6.45 -29.41 18.85
CA GLU A 53 -5.48 -29.29 19.95
C GLU A 53 -4.19 -28.61 19.52
N VAL A 54 -3.92 -28.58 18.20
CA VAL A 54 -2.85 -27.76 17.66
C VAL A 54 -3.31 -26.30 17.77
N PRO A 55 -2.62 -25.41 18.50
CA PRO A 55 -3.01 -24.02 18.57
C PRO A 55 -3.01 -23.47 17.14
N THR A 56 -4.20 -23.23 16.59
CA THR A 56 -4.38 -22.42 15.39
C THR A 56 -4.16 -20.97 15.78
N GLY A 57 -2.95 -20.66 16.25
CA GLY A 57 -2.44 -19.31 16.27
C GLY A 57 -2.21 -18.93 14.81
N ILE A 58 -3.28 -18.49 14.14
CA ILE A 58 -3.08 -17.59 13.00
C ILE A 58 -2.29 -16.44 13.60
N PHE A 59 -1.01 -16.38 13.28
CA PHE A 59 -0.18 -15.24 13.60
C PHE A 59 -0.76 -14.08 12.81
N VAL A 60 -1.67 -13.34 13.45
CA VAL A 60 -2.09 -12.03 12.98
C VAL A 60 -1.04 -11.08 13.54
N PRO A 61 -0.04 -10.65 12.74
CA PRO A 61 0.86 -9.61 13.22
C PRO A 61 0.01 -8.42 13.66
N ALA A 62 0.36 -7.84 14.82
CA ALA A 62 -0.25 -6.59 15.23
C ALA A 62 -0.21 -5.61 14.05
N ALA A 63 -1.34 -4.94 13.79
CA ALA A 63 -1.41 -3.95 12.73
C ALA A 63 -0.20 -3.01 12.86
N PRO A 64 0.59 -2.80 11.79
CA PRO A 64 1.77 -1.96 11.88
C PRO A 64 1.35 -0.60 12.44
N ALA A 65 2.07 -0.11 13.45
CA ALA A 65 1.86 1.23 13.97
C ALA A 65 1.80 2.22 12.79
N PRO A 66 0.87 3.19 12.79
CA PRO A 66 0.68 4.09 11.66
C PRO A 66 2.02 4.73 11.28
N GLN A 67 2.54 4.35 10.12
CA GLN A 67 3.82 4.85 9.64
C GLN A 67 3.69 6.35 9.40
N LYS A 68 4.56 7.14 10.03
CA LYS A 68 4.64 8.59 9.83
C LYS A 68 4.88 8.86 8.34
N GLY A 69 3.83 9.31 7.64
CA GLY A 69 3.88 9.61 6.20
C GLY A 69 2.92 8.80 5.33
N VAL A 70 2.31 7.72 5.82
CA VAL A 70 1.31 6.96 5.07
C VAL A 70 -0.07 7.48 5.45
N GLN A 71 -0.44 8.63 4.90
CA GLN A 71 -1.81 9.14 5.01
C GLN A 71 -2.63 8.51 3.88
N GLY A 72 -3.76 7.87 4.22
CA GLY A 72 -4.61 7.14 3.27
C GLY A 72 -5.14 8.00 2.12
N PRO A 73 -5.92 7.44 1.19
CA PRO A 73 -6.52 8.21 0.09
C PRO A 73 -7.26 9.45 0.62
N VAL A 74 -7.25 10.53 -0.18
CA VAL A 74 -8.04 11.74 0.10
C VAL A 74 -9.29 11.64 -0.74
N TYR A 75 -10.46 11.65 -0.09
CA TYR A 75 -11.74 11.55 -0.77
C TYR A 75 -12.25 12.93 -1.21
N VAL A 76 -13.28 12.95 -2.05
CA VAL A 76 -13.82 14.20 -2.60
C VAL A 76 -14.49 15.03 -1.50
N GLU A 77 -15.16 14.35 -0.58
CA GLU A 77 -15.85 14.90 0.58
C GLU A 77 -14.87 15.60 1.53
N ASP A 78 -13.69 15.00 1.76
CA ASP A 78 -12.62 15.62 2.53
C ASP A 78 -12.20 16.96 1.91
N VAL A 79 -12.07 16.99 0.58
CA VAL A 79 -11.66 18.20 -0.15
C VAL A 79 -12.72 19.27 -0.13
N ASP A 80 -14.00 18.90 -0.25
CA ASP A 80 -15.12 19.85 -0.17
C ASP A 80 -15.18 20.51 1.21
N GLN A 81 -14.96 19.75 2.28
CA GLN A 81 -14.87 20.30 3.64
C GLN A 81 -13.68 21.26 3.80
N TRP A 82 -12.52 20.95 3.21
CA TRP A 82 -11.38 21.89 3.22
C TRP A 82 -11.71 23.19 2.48
N CYS A 83 -12.48 23.11 1.41
CA CYS A 83 -12.93 24.29 0.66
C CYS A 83 -13.87 25.18 1.49
N GLU A 84 -14.78 24.58 2.26
CA GLU A 84 -15.65 25.32 3.17
C GLU A 84 -14.87 26.05 4.26
N TRP A 85 -13.92 25.37 4.90
CA TRP A 85 -13.06 25.98 5.91
C TRP A 85 -12.23 27.14 5.33
N TYR A 86 -11.73 26.99 4.11
CA TYR A 86 -11.00 28.06 3.43
C TYR A 86 -11.91 29.26 3.10
N LYS A 87 -13.13 29.02 2.60
CA LYS A 87 -14.13 30.08 2.35
C LYS A 87 -14.57 30.78 3.64
N ALA A 88 -14.55 30.08 4.77
CA ALA A 88 -14.77 30.64 6.10
C ALA A 88 -13.58 31.47 6.63
N GLY A 89 -12.51 31.65 5.84
CA GLY A 89 -11.37 32.49 6.17
C GLY A 89 -10.23 31.78 6.91
N ARG A 90 -10.28 30.44 7.06
CA ARG A 90 -9.16 29.68 7.65
C ARG A 90 -7.96 29.66 6.70
N ASN A 91 -6.76 29.71 7.26
CA ASN A 91 -5.54 29.59 6.48
C ASN A 91 -5.24 28.10 6.17
N VAL A 92 -4.40 27.84 5.17
CA VAL A 92 -4.02 26.47 4.73
C VAL A 92 -3.30 25.67 5.82
N ALA A 93 -2.59 26.33 6.73
CA ALA A 93 -1.88 25.68 7.83
C ALA A 93 -2.85 25.11 8.86
N ASP A 94 -3.86 25.89 9.26
CA ASP A 94 -4.90 25.48 10.20
C ASP A 94 -5.73 24.33 9.60
N ILE A 95 -6.09 24.44 8.32
CA ILE A 95 -6.83 23.39 7.60
C ILE A 95 -6.01 22.09 7.57
N ALA A 96 -4.70 22.17 7.33
CA ALA A 96 -3.82 21.00 7.31
C ALA A 96 -3.72 20.33 8.68
N GLU A 97 -3.66 21.12 9.74
CA GLU A 97 -3.67 20.62 11.12
C GLU A 97 -4.98 19.93 11.46
N MET A 98 -6.12 20.58 11.18
CA MET A 98 -7.47 20.03 11.40
C MET A 98 -7.71 18.75 10.60
N ALA A 99 -7.27 18.72 9.33
CA ALA A 99 -7.38 17.56 8.47
C ALA A 99 -6.37 16.44 8.82
N ARG A 100 -5.40 16.72 9.71
CA ARG A 100 -4.22 15.86 9.96
C ARG A 100 -3.52 15.44 8.66
N ARG A 101 -3.45 16.36 7.69
CA ARG A 101 -2.83 16.17 6.38
C ARG A 101 -1.66 17.11 6.19
N SER A 102 -0.79 16.78 5.24
CA SER A 102 0.29 17.69 4.89
C SER A 102 -0.26 19.00 4.29
N LYS A 103 0.39 20.12 4.60
CA LYS A 103 0.08 21.43 3.99
C LYS A 103 0.14 21.38 2.46
N ALA A 104 1.07 20.60 1.92
CA ALA A 104 1.23 20.40 0.48
C ALA A 104 0.00 19.73 -0.15
N THR A 105 -0.55 18.70 0.50
CA THR A 105 -1.75 17.99 0.05
C THR A 105 -2.96 18.92 0.03
N VAL A 106 -3.20 19.63 1.13
CA VAL A 106 -4.31 20.58 1.25
C VAL A 106 -4.18 21.68 0.20
N ALA A 107 -3.00 22.30 0.08
CA ALA A 107 -2.76 23.35 -0.91
C ALA A 107 -2.95 22.84 -2.34
N ALA A 108 -2.51 21.62 -2.65
CA ALA A 108 -2.68 21.03 -3.98
C ALA A 108 -4.15 20.82 -4.32
N ARG A 109 -4.96 20.29 -3.38
CA ARG A 109 -6.39 20.06 -3.61
C ARG A 109 -7.19 21.37 -3.71
N LEU A 110 -6.87 22.36 -2.88
CA LEU A 110 -7.47 23.69 -2.97
C LEU A 110 -7.10 24.41 -4.29
N ARG A 111 -5.87 24.23 -4.80
CA ARG A 111 -5.45 24.71 -6.13
C ARG A 111 -6.24 24.06 -7.26
N THR A 112 -6.44 22.75 -7.23
CA THR A 112 -7.28 22.06 -8.23
C THR A 112 -8.70 22.61 -8.27
N ARG A 113 -9.20 23.16 -7.16
CA ARG A 113 -10.52 23.82 -7.06
C ARG A 113 -10.49 25.33 -7.33
N GLY A 114 -9.34 25.89 -7.71
CA GLY A 114 -9.18 27.31 -8.05
C GLY A 114 -9.19 28.27 -6.85
N LEU A 115 -9.08 27.76 -5.62
CA LEU A 115 -9.11 28.60 -4.40
C LEU A 115 -7.75 29.19 -4.00
N LEU A 116 -6.68 28.71 -4.64
CA LEU A 116 -5.32 29.18 -4.45
C LEU A 116 -4.68 29.45 -5.82
N PRO A 117 -3.82 30.48 -5.95
CA PRO A 117 -3.08 30.72 -7.18
C PRO A 117 -2.11 29.57 -7.47
N ASP A 118 -1.80 29.38 -8.75
CA ASP A 118 -0.79 28.41 -9.15
C ASP A 118 0.58 28.76 -8.56
N PRO A 119 1.38 27.75 -8.19
CA PRO A 119 2.73 28.00 -7.69
C PRO A 119 3.54 28.75 -8.76
N VAL A 120 4.33 29.73 -8.32
CA VAL A 120 5.27 30.41 -9.23
C VAL A 120 6.20 29.35 -9.81
N PRO A 121 6.34 29.27 -11.15
CA PRO A 121 7.22 28.29 -11.78
C PRO A 121 8.64 28.38 -11.21
N ARG A 122 9.23 27.22 -10.88
CA ARG A 122 10.64 27.15 -10.49
C ARG A 122 11.51 27.68 -11.63
N VAL A 123 12.66 28.26 -11.28
CA VAL A 123 13.66 28.64 -12.27
C VAL A 123 14.26 27.37 -12.84
N THR A 124 14.27 27.26 -14.16
CA THR A 124 14.82 26.12 -14.88
C THR A 124 16.35 26.22 -14.98
N ASP A 125 17.03 25.09 -15.16
CA ASP A 125 18.50 25.06 -15.34
C ASP A 125 18.97 25.85 -16.57
N GLU A 126 18.10 26.02 -17.56
CA GLU A 126 18.37 26.87 -18.74
C GLU A 126 18.31 28.35 -18.38
N GLU A 127 17.28 28.78 -17.66
CA GLU A 127 17.20 30.14 -17.13
C GLU A 127 18.38 30.44 -16.18
N VAL A 128 18.82 29.48 -15.35
CA VAL A 128 19.99 29.66 -14.49
C VAL A 128 21.27 29.85 -15.32
N ARG A 129 21.45 29.08 -16.40
CA ARG A 129 22.59 29.25 -17.32
C ARG A 129 22.54 30.60 -18.03
N GLU A 130 21.36 31.06 -18.42
CA GLU A 130 21.17 32.39 -19.01
C GLU A 130 21.54 33.50 -18.01
N MET A 131 21.08 33.41 -16.75
CA MET A 131 21.46 34.35 -15.69
C MET A 131 22.98 34.44 -15.52
N ALA A 132 23.67 33.29 -15.49
CA ALA A 132 25.11 33.24 -15.35
C ALA A 132 25.84 33.84 -16.57
N ARG A 133 25.36 33.58 -17.79
CA ARG A 133 25.91 34.18 -19.01
C ARG A 133 25.77 35.70 -19.04
N LEU A 134 24.57 36.21 -18.73
CA LEU A 134 24.30 37.65 -18.69
C LEU A 134 25.18 38.35 -17.64
N PHE A 135 25.34 37.74 -16.47
CA PHE A 135 26.23 38.27 -15.43
C PHE A 135 27.71 38.24 -15.87
N ALA A 136 28.16 37.16 -16.51
CA ALA A 136 29.52 37.04 -17.03
C ALA A 136 29.82 38.06 -18.14
N SER A 137 28.81 38.50 -18.90
CA SER A 137 28.95 39.60 -19.87
C SER A 137 29.02 41.00 -19.24
N GLY A 138 29.03 41.10 -17.90
CA GLY A 138 29.24 42.34 -17.17
C GLY A 138 27.96 43.06 -16.73
N LEU A 139 26.77 42.49 -16.96
CA LEU A 139 25.52 43.07 -16.47
C LEU A 139 25.41 42.94 -14.95
N SER A 140 24.83 43.96 -14.32
CA SER A 140 24.53 43.93 -12.89
C SER A 140 23.38 42.96 -12.59
N VAL A 141 23.32 42.44 -11.35
CA VAL A 141 22.23 41.55 -10.88
C VAL A 141 20.84 42.16 -11.12
N ARG A 142 20.72 43.49 -11.04
CA ARG A 142 19.47 44.20 -11.30
C ARG A 142 19.07 44.13 -12.77
N GLU A 143 20.02 44.26 -13.68
CA GLU A 143 19.76 44.17 -15.12
C GLU A 143 19.47 42.73 -15.54
N VAL A 144 20.17 41.75 -14.97
CA VAL A 144 19.89 40.32 -15.17
C VAL A 144 18.47 39.96 -14.69
N ALA A 145 18.05 40.48 -13.54
CA ALA A 145 16.68 40.31 -13.03
C ALA A 145 15.62 40.92 -13.96
N LYS A 146 15.90 42.10 -14.51
CA LYS A 146 15.02 42.75 -15.50
C LYS A 146 14.94 41.94 -16.80
N ALA A 147 16.06 41.43 -17.29
CA ALA A 147 16.13 40.62 -18.51
C ALA A 147 15.38 39.29 -18.38
N THR A 148 15.57 38.59 -17.26
CA THR A 148 14.94 37.28 -16.99
C THR A 148 13.52 37.38 -16.43
N LYS A 149 13.02 38.61 -16.17
CA LYS A 149 11.73 38.88 -15.51
C LYS A 149 11.58 38.14 -14.17
N ARG A 150 12.69 37.91 -13.47
CA ARG A 150 12.74 37.24 -12.15
C ARG A 150 13.07 38.23 -11.05
N ASN A 151 12.77 37.86 -9.81
CA ASN A 151 13.11 38.66 -8.64
C ASN A 151 14.64 38.71 -8.47
N MET A 152 15.17 39.89 -8.14
CA MET A 152 16.60 40.12 -7.89
C MET A 152 17.17 39.18 -6.82
N ARG A 153 16.39 38.84 -5.79
CA ARG A 153 16.78 37.86 -4.77
C ARG A 153 17.02 36.48 -5.38
N THR A 154 16.09 36.02 -6.21
CA THR A 154 16.16 34.71 -6.89
C THR A 154 17.36 34.64 -7.82
N VAL A 155 17.62 35.69 -8.60
CA VAL A 155 18.79 35.77 -9.47
C VAL A 155 20.08 35.72 -8.65
N ARG A 156 20.17 36.49 -7.56
CA ARG A 156 21.35 36.49 -6.69
C ARG A 156 21.59 35.13 -6.02
N GLU A 157 20.53 34.43 -5.64
CA GLU A 157 20.59 33.10 -5.03
C GLU A 157 21.17 32.07 -6.02
N HIS A 158 20.64 32.00 -7.24
CA HIS A 158 21.17 31.10 -8.27
C HIS A 158 22.57 31.48 -8.77
N LEU A 159 22.91 32.78 -8.82
CA LEU A 159 24.29 33.21 -9.12
C LEU A 159 25.29 32.84 -8.02
N ARG A 160 24.85 32.75 -6.76
CA ARG A 160 25.68 32.22 -5.66
C ARG A 160 25.85 30.71 -5.74
N GLU A 161 24.77 29.98 -6.02
CA GLU A 161 24.80 28.52 -6.19
C GLU A 161 25.73 28.11 -7.35
N THR A 162 25.71 28.87 -8.44
CA THR A 162 26.60 28.68 -9.60
C THR A 162 28.02 29.23 -9.39
N ARG A 163 28.33 29.79 -8.21
CA ARG A 163 29.61 30.42 -7.87
C ARG A 163 30.02 31.57 -8.81
N ALA A 164 29.08 32.15 -9.55
CA ALA A 164 29.31 33.32 -10.38
C ALA A 164 29.59 34.58 -9.53
N ILE A 165 29.11 34.58 -8.28
CA ILE A 165 29.35 35.64 -7.29
C ILE A 165 29.79 34.99 -5.97
N ARG A 166 30.73 35.62 -5.26
CA ARG A 166 31.24 35.19 -3.95
C ARG A 166 30.27 35.53 -2.81
#